data_AF-A0A379AYQ8-F1
#
_entry.id   AF-A0A379AYQ8-F1
#
_cell.length_a   1.000
_cell.length_b   1.000
_cell.length_c   1.000
_cell.angle_alpha   90.00
_cell.angle_beta   90.00
_cell.angle_gamma   90.00
#
_symmetry.space_group_name_H-M   'P 1'
#
loop_
_entity.id
_entity.type
_entity.pdbx_description
1 polymer ?
#
loop_
_entity_poly.entity_id
_entity_poly.type
_entity_poly.pdbx_seq_one_letter_code
_entity_poly.pdbx_strand_id
1 'polypeptide(L)' 'MTNQQAQNYSVILTYQDGSQFECAAQMTLIQAVAVKNQIKAEQEKGRFSYRDVNAITIVRGWNND' A
#
# COMPACT_ATOMS: atom_id res chain seq x y z
N MET A 1 -5.78 -20.95 -22.65
CA MET A 1 -4.69 -20.11 -22.07
C MET A 1 -5.33 -19.25 -21.00
N THR A 2 -5.24 -19.66 -19.74
CA THR A 2 -5.76 -18.86 -18.62
C THR A 2 -4.84 -17.66 -18.47
N ASN A 3 -5.32 -16.49 -18.89
CA ASN A 3 -4.71 -15.22 -18.54
C ASN A 3 -4.70 -15.14 -17.02
N GLN A 4 -3.58 -15.53 -16.39
CA GLN A 4 -3.25 -15.10 -15.05
C GLN A 4 -3.02 -13.59 -15.16
N GLN A 5 -4.12 -12.83 -15.18
CA GLN A 5 -4.07 -11.40 -14.95
C GLN A 5 -3.32 -11.25 -13.64
N ALA A 6 -2.09 -10.76 -13.71
CA ALA A 6 -1.29 -10.48 -12.53
C ALA A 6 -2.18 -9.65 -11.62
N GLN A 7 -2.59 -10.22 -10.48
CA GLN A 7 -3.42 -9.51 -9.53
C GLN A 7 -2.54 -8.41 -8.98
N ASN A 8 -2.75 -7.22 -9.51
CA ASN A 8 -2.01 -6.04 -9.15
C ASN A 8 -2.54 -5.58 -7.80
N TYR A 9 -1.67 -5.47 -6.82
CA TYR A 9 -1.96 -4.92 -5.51
C TYR A 9 -1.39 -3.50 -5.44
N SER A 10 -2.05 -2.67 -4.64
CA SER A 10 -1.58 -1.34 -4.27
C SER A 10 -1.56 -1.19 -2.75
N VAL A 11 -0.69 -0.32 -2.26
CA VAL A 11 -0.61 0.05 -0.85
C VAL A 11 -1.17 1.45 -0.68
N ILE A 12 -2.23 1.58 0.10
CA ILE A 12 -2.90 2.85 0.39
C ILE A 12 -2.59 3.24 1.83
N LEU A 13 -2.05 4.44 1.99
CA LEU A 13 -1.89 5.12 3.27
C LEU A 13 -3.15 5.93 3.54
N THR A 14 -3.67 5.84 4.76
CA THR A 14 -4.72 6.71 5.26
C THR A 14 -4.12 7.56 6.37
N TYR A 15 -4.15 8.88 6.20
CA TYR A 15 -3.65 9.82 7.19
C TYR A 15 -4.72 10.18 8.22
N GLN A 16 -4.31 10.81 9.32
CA GLN A 16 -5.21 11.22 10.41
C GLN A 16 -6.27 12.23 9.99
N ASP A 17 -6.00 13.03 8.96
CA ASP A 17 -6.97 13.97 8.35
C ASP A 17 -8.00 13.27 7.44
N GLY A 18 -7.90 11.94 7.31
CA GLY A 18 -8.74 11.13 6.44
C GLY A 18 -8.30 11.10 4.99
N SER A 19 -7.27 11.86 4.61
CA SER A 19 -6.71 11.81 3.26
C SER A 19 -6.10 10.44 2.98
N GLN A 20 -6.16 10.03 1.71
CA GLN A 20 -5.62 8.76 1.25
C GLN A 20 -4.57 8.99 0.17
N PHE A 21 -3.49 8.21 0.23
CA PHE A 21 -2.41 8.26 -0.75
C PHE A 21 -2.02 6.84 -1.18
N GLU A 22 -2.04 6.60 -2.48
CA GLU A 22 -1.47 5.39 -3.06
C GLU A 22 0.05 5.52 -3.09
N CYS A 23 0.73 4.87 -2.15
CA CYS A 23 2.18 5.00 -2.05
C CYS A 23 2.91 4.11 -3.06
N ALA A 24 2.27 3.02 -3.47
CA ALA A 24 2.81 2.12 -4.47
C ALA A 24 1.70 1.27 -5.10
N ALA A 25 1.83 0.98 -6.39
CA ALA A 25 0.81 0.32 -7.20
C ALA A 25 1.40 -0.80 -8.06
N GLN A 26 0.51 -1.58 -8.71
CA GLN A 26 0.86 -2.58 -9.72
C GLN A 26 1.92 -3.60 -9.28
N MET A 27 1.82 -4.07 -8.04
CA MET A 27 2.79 -5.01 -7.49
C MET A 27 2.15 -6.32 -7.09
N THR A 28 2.98 -7.35 -6.92
CA THR A 28 2.53 -8.61 -6.34
C THR A 28 2.13 -8.42 -4.86
N LEU A 29 1.30 -9.33 -4.34
CA LEU A 29 0.91 -9.31 -2.93
C LEU A 29 2.13 -9.33 -1.99
N ILE A 30 3.17 -10.11 -2.33
CA ILE A 30 4.39 -10.23 -1.52
C ILE A 30 5.12 -8.89 -1.44
N GLN A 31 5.24 -8.18 -2.58
CA GLN A 31 5.82 -6.84 -2.62
C GLN A 31 4.98 -5.83 -1.80
N ALA A 32 3.65 -5.88 -1.90
CA ALA A 32 2.76 -5.00 -1.14
C ALA A 32 2.89 -5.20 0.37
N VAL A 33 3.01 -6.46 0.81
CA VAL A 33 3.28 -6.80 2.22
C VAL A 33 4.64 -6.28 2.66
N ALA A 34 5.69 -6.42 1.84
CA ALA A 34 7.02 -5.91 2.16
C ALA A 34 7.01 -4.37 2.32
N VAL A 35 6.37 -3.66 1.40
CA VAL A 35 6.22 -2.19 1.44
C VAL A 35 5.46 -1.76 2.70
N LYS A 36 4.33 -2.42 3.02
CA LYS A 36 3.58 -2.16 4.25
C LYS A 36 4.45 -2.31 5.50
N ASN A 37 5.24 -3.38 5.59
CA ASN A 37 6.11 -3.62 6.74
C ASN A 37 7.23 -2.58 6.83
N GLN A 38 7.81 -2.18 5.69
CA GLN A 38 8.81 -1.12 5.64
C GLN A 38 8.24 0.21 6.14
N ILE A 39 7.04 0.59 5.69
CA ILE A 39 6.39 1.83 6.14
C ILE A 39 6.13 1.80 7.65
N LYS A 40 5.65 0.67 8.20
CA LYS A 40 5.48 0.51 9.65
C LYS A 40 6.80 0.69 10.41
N ALA A 41 7.88 0.05 9.95
CA ALA A 41 9.17 0.20 10.59
C ALA A 41 9.70 1.64 10.53
N GLU A 42 9.49 2.34 9.42
CA GLU A 42 9.86 3.75 9.28
C GLU A 42 8.98 4.68 10.13
N GLN A 43 7.70 4.33 10.33
CA GLN A 43 6.79 5.00 11.26
C GLN A 43 7.25 4.85 12.72
N GLU A 44 7.64 3.63 13.13
CA GLU A 44 8.19 3.36 14.48
C GLU A 44 9.49 4.13 14.74
N LYS A 45 10.30 4.37 13.70
CA LYS A 45 11.50 5.22 13.76
C LYS A 45 11.19 6.73 13.80
N GLY A 46 9.92 7.13 13.73
CA GLY A 46 9.51 8.53 13.79
C GLY A 46 9.77 9.31 12.50
N ARG A 47 9.81 8.66 11.33
CA ARG A 47 9.92 9.37 10.04
C ARG A 47 8.74 10.31 9.83
N PHE A 48 9.04 11.58 9.57
CA PHE A 48 8.04 12.63 9.39
C PHE A 48 6.95 12.26 8.37
N SER A 49 7.32 11.69 7.22
CA SER A 49 6.40 11.31 6.13
C SER A 49 5.34 10.27 6.52
N TYR A 50 5.57 9.50 7.60
CA TYR A 50 4.67 8.44 8.06
C TYR A 50 4.12 8.69 9.46
N ARG A 51 4.52 9.79 10.11
CA ARG A 51 4.09 10.12 11.48
C ARG A 51 2.57 10.22 11.59
N ASP A 52 1.96 10.86 10.59
CA ASP A 52 0.53 11.15 10.58
C ASP A 52 -0.28 10.07 9.83
N VAL A 53 0.35 8.93 9.49
CA VAL A 53 -0.34 7.78 8.90
C VAL A 53 -1.12 7.05 9.99
N ASN A 54 -2.44 7.00 9.83
CA ASN A 54 -3.35 6.29 10.73
C ASN A 54 -3.50 4.81 10.35
N ALA A 55 -3.56 4.50 9.05
CA ALA A 55 -3.70 3.13 8.57
C ALA A 55 -2.92 2.85 7.28
N ILE A 56 -2.51 1.60 7.10
CA ILE A 56 -1.82 1.10 5.90
C ILE A 56 -2.57 -0.12 5.38
N THR A 57 -3.24 0.03 4.25
CA THR A 57 -4.09 -0.98 3.63
C THR A 57 -3.48 -1.47 2.33
N ILE A 58 -3.65 -2.76 2.05
CA ILE A 58 -3.29 -3.35 0.76
C ILE A 58 -4.61 -3.58 0.03
N VAL A 59 -4.79 -2.93 -1.10
CA VAL A 59 -5.96 -3.09 -1.95
C VAL A 59 -5.58 -3.91 -3.17
N ARG A 60 -6.47 -4.81 -3.62
CA ARG A 60 -6.32 -5.43 -4.93
C ARG A 60 -6.86 -4.44 -5.95
N GLY A 61 -6.04 -4.04 -6.91
CA GLY A 61 -6.49 -3.30 -8.08
C GLY A 61 -7.53 -4.13 -8.81
N TRP A 62 -8.75 -3.60 -8.92
CA TRP A 62 -9.65 -4.02 -9.97
C TRP A 62 -9.10 -3.45 -11.27
N ASN A 63 -8.70 -4.32 -12.18
CA ASN A 63 -8.70 -3.95 -13.59
C ASN A 63 -10.14 -3.51 -13.89
N ASN A 64 -10.37 -2.22 -14.07
CA ASN A 64 -11.57 -1.79 -14.77
C ASN A 64 -11.44 -2.38 -16.18
N ASP A 65 -12.30 -3.35 -16.45
CA ASP A 65 -12.53 -3.99 -17.75
C ASP A 65 -12.83 -2.94 -18.84
#